data_AF-A0A4R4FDZ7-F1
#
_entry.id   AF-A0A4R4FDZ7-F1
#
_cell.length_a   1.000
_cell.length_b   1.000
_cell.length_c   1.000
_cell.angle_alpha   90.00
_cell.angle_beta   90.00
_cell.angle_gamma   90.00
#
_symmetry.space_group_name_H-M   'P 1'
#
loop_
_entity.id
_entity.type
_entity.pdbx_description
1 polymer ?
#
loop_
_entity_poly.entity_id
_entity_poly.type
_entity_poly.pdbx_seq_one_letter_code
_entity_poly.pdbx_strand_id
1 'polypeptide(L)'
;MARPGKTRCVGSMPRCVRFAASGSPRTGINLSVEEFETIRLMDYSGMTQAECAVQMQVSRATVQSLYTQARKKVARFLVEGTYLDISGGDYTICGRYSRSRLMKIKEEKGDYIMIIAVTYENGQIFQHFGHTKQFKIYEVKDGTILSSEVKGTEGQGHGALASLLLSFGVDVLICGGIGGGARNALSEAGIDLYPGAVGEADAQVASFLDGTLSYDPDTMCSHHHGEEGHTCGSHGCGGHGHH
;
A
#
# COMPACT_ATOMS: atom_id res chain seq x y z
N MET A 1 -29.92 -10.76 28.00
CA MET A 1 -28.71 -11.31 27.34
C MET A 1 -28.16 -10.25 26.41
N ALA A 2 -26.89 -9.88 26.54
CA ALA A 2 -26.26 -8.88 25.68
C ALA A 2 -26.20 -9.42 24.23
N ARG A 3 -26.68 -8.62 23.28
CA ARG A 3 -26.64 -8.95 21.85
C ARG A 3 -25.16 -9.17 21.47
N PRO A 4 -24.79 -10.29 20.82
CA PRO A 4 -23.42 -10.49 20.35
C PRO A 4 -23.00 -9.27 19.52
N GLY A 5 -21.89 -8.64 19.90
CA GLY A 5 -21.35 -7.48 19.19
C GLY A 5 -21.09 -7.86 17.74
N LYS A 6 -21.52 -7.01 16.80
CA LYS A 6 -21.07 -7.16 15.41
C LYS A 6 -19.58 -6.84 15.39
N THR A 7 -18.76 -7.84 15.12
CA THR A 7 -17.32 -7.69 14.91
C THR A 7 -17.07 -6.75 13.73
N ARG A 8 -16.09 -5.86 13.84
CA ARG A 8 -15.81 -4.82 12.83
C ARG A 8 -14.81 -5.31 11.80
N CYS A 9 -14.90 -4.86 10.55
CA CYS A 9 -13.97 -5.29 9.51
C CYS A 9 -12.70 -4.43 9.49
N VAL A 10 -11.53 -5.06 9.47
CA VAL A 10 -10.22 -4.41 9.29
C VAL A 10 -9.57 -4.88 8.00
N GLY A 11 -9.08 -3.94 7.19
CA GLY A 11 -8.44 -4.21 5.91
C GLY A 11 -6.97 -4.64 6.03
N SER A 12 -6.20 -4.12 6.98
CA SER A 12 -4.79 -4.52 7.12
C SER A 12 -4.30 -4.41 8.56
N MET A 13 -3.45 -5.35 8.98
CA MET A 13 -2.76 -5.22 10.27
C MET A 13 -1.70 -4.12 10.19
N PRO A 14 -1.46 -3.36 11.28
CA PRO A 14 -0.38 -2.38 11.34
C PRO A 14 0.98 -3.03 11.04
N ARG A 15 1.80 -2.37 10.22
CA ARG A 15 3.19 -2.83 9.93
C ARG A 15 4.09 -2.74 11.16
N CYS A 16 3.87 -1.74 12.00
CA CYS A 16 4.50 -1.60 13.29
C CYS A 16 3.41 -1.48 14.36
N VAL A 17 3.57 -2.25 15.44
CA VAL A 17 2.59 -2.32 16.54
C VAL A 17 3.01 -1.51 17.77
N ARG A 18 4.20 -0.90 17.77
CA ARG A 18 4.72 -0.10 18.89
C ARG A 18 5.56 1.08 18.40
N PHE A 19 5.23 2.28 18.85
CA PHE A 19 5.98 3.52 18.60
C PHE A 19 6.41 4.12 19.93
N ALA A 20 7.63 4.63 20.04
CA ALA A 20 8.12 5.27 21.26
C ALA A 20 9.05 6.44 20.92
N ALA A 21 8.94 7.53 21.69
CA ALA A 21 9.92 8.61 21.64
C ALA A 21 11.25 8.18 22.30
N SER A 22 12.36 8.79 21.88
CA SER A 22 13.65 8.55 22.52
C SER A 22 13.60 9.01 23.98
N GLY A 23 13.85 8.10 24.93
CA GLY A 23 13.78 8.40 26.38
C GLY A 23 12.38 8.38 27.00
N SER A 24 11.39 7.79 26.32
CA SER A 24 9.98 7.77 26.75
C SER A 24 9.75 7.26 28.19
N PRO A 25 8.76 7.83 28.92
CA PRO A 25 8.31 7.31 30.22
C PRO A 25 7.62 5.94 30.11
N ARG A 26 7.49 5.24 31.25
CA ARG A 26 6.91 3.87 31.38
C ARG A 26 5.40 3.75 31.08
N THR A 27 4.69 4.85 30.85
CA THR A 27 3.24 4.85 30.61
C THR A 27 2.94 4.91 29.12
N GLY A 28 2.11 3.97 28.65
CA GLY A 28 1.75 3.85 27.25
C GLY A 28 0.30 4.17 26.94
N ILE A 29 0.05 4.52 25.67
CA ILE A 29 -1.28 4.67 25.08
C ILE A 29 -1.55 3.43 24.23
N ASN A 30 -2.73 2.82 24.41
CA ASN A 30 -3.17 1.74 23.54
C ASN A 30 -4.17 2.26 22.51
N LEU A 31 -3.82 2.15 21.24
CA LEU A 31 -4.70 2.34 20.08
C LEU A 31 -5.23 0.97 19.65
N SER A 32 -6.55 0.80 19.59
CA SER A 32 -7.10 -0.47 19.11
C SER A 32 -6.86 -0.63 17.61
N VAL A 33 -6.91 -1.87 17.10
CA VAL A 33 -6.75 -2.13 15.66
C VAL A 33 -7.85 -1.43 14.85
N GLU A 34 -9.06 -1.30 15.42
CA GLU A 34 -10.20 -0.62 14.79
C GLU A 34 -10.00 0.90 14.72
N GLU A 35 -9.41 1.49 15.77
CA GLU A 35 -9.03 2.91 15.80
C GLU A 35 -7.93 3.21 14.78
N PHE A 36 -6.92 2.33 14.68
CA PHE A 36 -5.88 2.41 13.66
C PHE A 36 -6.48 2.34 12.26
N GLU A 37 -7.34 1.35 12.00
CA GLU A 37 -7.99 1.19 10.69
C GLU A 37 -8.80 2.44 10.32
N THR A 38 -9.47 3.04 11.29
CA THR A 38 -10.25 4.26 11.08
C THR A 38 -9.36 5.43 10.64
N ILE A 39 -8.19 5.61 11.27
CA ILE A 39 -7.19 6.61 10.85
C ILE A 39 -6.64 6.26 9.47
N ARG A 40 -6.32 4.99 9.22
CA ARG A 40 -5.79 4.52 7.94
C ARG A 40 -6.76 4.83 6.79
N LEU A 41 -8.04 4.50 6.95
CA LEU A 41 -9.03 4.69 5.89
C LEU A 41 -9.33 6.17 5.65
N MET A 42 -9.53 6.96 6.69
CA MET A 42 -9.97 8.35 6.52
C MET A 42 -8.81 9.32 6.31
N ASP A 43 -7.77 9.26 7.15
CA ASP A 43 -6.68 10.23 7.10
C ASP A 43 -5.60 9.82 6.07
N TYR A 44 -5.27 8.53 5.97
CA TYR A 44 -4.23 8.05 5.03
C TYR A 44 -4.78 7.71 3.64
N SER A 45 -5.93 7.02 3.54
CA SER A 45 -6.55 6.68 2.25
C SER A 45 -7.56 7.72 1.74
N GLY A 46 -7.79 8.80 2.50
CA GLY A 46 -8.64 9.91 2.08
C GLY A 46 -10.14 9.58 1.98
N MET A 47 -10.61 8.49 2.58
CA MET A 47 -12.01 8.07 2.48
C MET A 47 -12.94 8.95 3.30
N THR A 48 -14.16 9.15 2.81
CA THR A 48 -15.22 9.78 3.60
C THR A 48 -15.67 8.87 4.74
N GLN A 49 -16.30 9.46 5.77
CA GLN A 49 -16.89 8.69 6.87
C GLN A 49 -17.90 7.64 6.39
N ALA A 50 -18.63 7.92 5.30
CA ALA A 50 -19.61 7.00 4.75
C ALA A 50 -18.92 5.77 4.11
N GLU A 51 -17.89 6.01 3.32
CA GLU A 51 -17.09 4.94 2.69
C GLU A 51 -16.35 4.10 3.73
N CYS A 52 -15.74 4.74 4.73
CA CYS A 52 -15.10 4.07 5.86
C CYS A 52 -16.10 3.18 6.62
N ALA A 53 -17.34 3.64 6.83
CA ALA A 53 -18.38 2.87 7.50
C ALA A 53 -18.79 1.63 6.70
N VAL A 54 -18.93 1.78 5.39
CA VAL A 54 -19.19 0.65 4.47
C VAL A 54 -18.05 -0.35 4.52
N GLN A 55 -16.80 0.10 4.45
CA GLN A 55 -15.62 -0.75 4.44
C GLN A 55 -15.40 -1.50 5.76
N MET A 56 -15.63 -0.83 6.89
CA MET A 56 -15.53 -1.44 8.22
C MET A 56 -16.77 -2.24 8.62
N GLN A 57 -17.81 -2.26 7.78
CA GLN A 57 -19.10 -2.92 8.04
C GLN A 57 -19.79 -2.46 9.33
N VAL A 58 -19.68 -1.17 9.65
CA VAL A 58 -20.27 -0.56 10.85
C VAL A 58 -21.13 0.64 10.51
N SER A 59 -21.85 1.18 11.51
CA SER A 59 -22.61 2.41 11.32
C SER A 59 -21.68 3.63 11.22
N ARG A 60 -22.11 4.67 10.50
CA ARG A 60 -21.41 5.96 10.43
C ARG A 60 -21.12 6.56 11.82
N ALA A 61 -22.05 6.41 12.76
CA ALA A 61 -21.86 6.84 14.15
C ALA A 61 -20.74 6.07 14.86
N THR A 62 -20.55 4.79 14.55
CA THR A 62 -19.46 3.97 15.10
C THR A 62 -18.11 4.47 14.57
N VAL A 63 -17.99 4.73 13.26
CA VAL A 63 -16.78 5.31 12.67
C VAL A 63 -16.45 6.66 13.29
N GLN A 64 -17.44 7.54 13.44
CA GLN A 64 -17.22 8.85 14.06
C GLN A 64 -16.68 8.73 15.50
N SER A 65 -17.22 7.79 16.29
CA SER A 65 -16.76 7.52 17.65
C SER A 65 -15.32 6.99 17.67
N LEU A 66 -15.04 5.94 16.87
CA LEU A 66 -13.70 5.35 16.74
C LEU A 66 -12.68 6.41 16.31
N TYR A 67 -13.02 7.22 15.31
CA TYR A 67 -12.14 8.29 14.83
C TYR A 67 -11.84 9.34 15.89
N THR A 68 -12.86 9.76 16.63
CA THR A 68 -12.69 10.76 17.69
C THR A 68 -11.79 10.22 18.80
N GLN A 69 -11.97 8.96 19.19
CA GLN A 69 -11.12 8.29 20.19
C GLN A 69 -9.69 8.13 19.68
N ALA A 70 -9.53 7.67 18.44
CA ALA A 70 -8.24 7.47 17.79
C ALA A 70 -7.45 8.79 17.72
N ARG A 71 -8.06 9.88 17.23
CA ARG A 71 -7.40 11.20 17.16
C ARG A 71 -7.01 11.73 18.54
N LYS A 72 -7.85 11.52 19.56
CA LYS A 72 -7.51 11.94 20.94
C LYS A 72 -6.29 11.17 21.47
N LYS A 73 -6.21 9.86 21.21
CA LYS A 73 -5.07 9.02 21.61
C LYS A 73 -3.79 9.40 20.88
N VAL A 74 -3.87 9.62 19.56
CA VAL A 74 -2.72 10.07 18.75
C VAL A 74 -2.25 11.46 19.18
N ALA A 75 -3.16 12.40 19.41
CA ALA A 75 -2.81 13.72 19.91
C ALA A 75 -2.13 13.64 21.29
N ARG A 76 -2.66 12.83 22.20
CA ARG A 76 -2.04 12.61 23.52
C ARG A 76 -0.65 11.99 23.40
N PHE A 77 -0.48 11.01 22.53
CA PHE A 77 0.83 10.38 22.26
C PHE A 77 1.87 11.41 21.84
N LEU A 78 1.50 12.30 20.90
CA LEU A 78 2.39 13.34 20.39
C LEU A 78 2.70 14.42 21.43
N VAL A 79 1.72 14.81 22.26
CA VAL A 79 1.88 15.88 23.26
C VAL A 79 2.63 15.40 24.51
N GLU A 80 2.34 14.19 24.99
CA GLU A 80 2.93 13.65 26.22
C GLU A 80 4.25 12.91 25.98
N GLY A 81 4.59 12.60 24.73
CA GLY A 81 5.83 11.88 24.38
C GLY A 81 5.89 10.45 24.94
N THR A 82 4.73 9.85 25.23
CA THR A 82 4.60 8.46 25.69
C THR A 82 4.85 7.45 24.56
N TYR A 83 4.87 6.15 24.84
CA TYR A 83 4.81 5.14 23.77
C TYR A 83 3.35 4.83 23.37
N LEU A 84 3.16 4.42 22.11
CA LEU A 84 1.88 4.04 21.52
C LEU A 84 1.95 2.57 21.09
N ASP A 85 1.08 1.74 21.65
CA ASP A 85 0.90 0.34 21.24
C ASP A 85 -0.39 0.19 20.45
N ILE A 86 -0.35 -0.57 19.36
CA ILE A 86 -1.51 -0.93 18.55
C ILE A 86 -1.89 -2.38 18.83
N SER A 87 -2.96 -2.61 19.59
CA SER A 87 -3.37 -3.96 19.98
C SER A 87 -4.83 -4.06 20.41
N GLY A 88 -5.39 -5.27 20.38
CA GLY A 88 -6.76 -5.54 20.82
C GLY A 88 -7.84 -4.93 19.92
N GLY A 89 -9.05 -4.80 20.46
CA GLY A 89 -10.26 -4.44 19.71
C GLY A 89 -11.12 -5.66 19.36
N ASP A 90 -12.33 -5.40 18.84
CA ASP A 90 -13.31 -6.43 18.47
C ASP A 90 -13.51 -6.44 16.94
N TYR A 91 -12.54 -7.04 16.25
CA TYR A 91 -12.45 -6.99 14.80
C TYR A 91 -12.32 -8.36 14.13
N THR A 92 -12.65 -8.39 12.85
CA THR A 92 -12.42 -9.48 11.89
C THR A 92 -11.63 -8.94 10.71
N ILE A 93 -10.75 -9.77 10.15
CA ILE A 93 -9.99 -9.39 8.95
C ILE A 93 -10.93 -9.53 7.74
N CYS A 94 -11.13 -8.44 7.01
CA CYS A 94 -12.07 -8.41 5.90
C CYS A 94 -11.59 -9.31 4.75
N GLY A 95 -12.43 -10.23 4.28
CA GLY A 95 -12.12 -11.26 3.27
C GLY A 95 -11.53 -10.76 1.94
N ARG A 96 -11.66 -9.47 1.60
CA ARG A 96 -11.02 -8.87 0.42
C ARG A 96 -9.52 -8.60 0.61
N TYR A 97 -9.09 -8.42 1.85
CA TYR A 97 -7.68 -8.36 2.25
C TYR A 97 -7.19 -9.68 2.88
N SER A 98 -8.06 -10.68 2.97
CA SER A 98 -7.69 -12.06 3.32
C SER A 98 -6.78 -12.71 2.26
N ARG A 99 -6.67 -12.13 1.07
CA ARG A 99 -5.95 -12.75 -0.05
C ARG A 99 -4.42 -12.64 -0.04
N SER A 100 -3.81 -11.93 0.91
CA SER A 100 -2.36 -12.07 1.21
C SER A 100 -2.06 -12.80 2.53
N ARG A 101 -3.05 -13.08 3.39
CA ARG A 101 -2.83 -13.80 4.66
C ARG A 101 -3.40 -15.22 4.75
N LEU A 102 -4.36 -15.62 3.91
CA LEU A 102 -4.99 -16.94 4.03
C LEU A 102 -4.13 -18.11 3.51
N MET A 103 -2.94 -17.88 2.95
CA MET A 103 -2.03 -18.98 2.57
C MET A 103 -0.93 -19.30 3.59
N LYS A 104 -0.81 -18.62 4.74
CA LYS A 104 0.23 -18.94 5.72
C LYS A 104 -0.25 -18.92 7.18
N ILE A 105 -1.36 -19.60 7.45
CA ILE A 105 -1.55 -20.23 8.78
C ILE A 105 -1.38 -21.73 8.58
N LYS A 106 -0.12 -22.15 8.42
CA LYS A 106 0.30 -23.43 8.97
C LYS A 106 1.16 -23.11 10.18
N GLU A 107 0.71 -23.62 11.31
CA GLU A 107 1.31 -23.46 12.62
C GLU A 107 2.76 -23.96 12.65
N GLU A 108 3.47 -23.46 13.66
CA GLU A 108 4.80 -23.83 14.16
C GLU A 108 6.00 -23.04 13.61
N LYS A 109 6.49 -22.13 14.46
CA LYS A 109 7.74 -21.34 14.38
C LYS A 109 7.89 -20.41 13.17
N GLY A 110 7.35 -19.21 13.32
CA GLY A 110 8.09 -17.95 13.11
C GLY A 110 8.78 -17.71 11.77
N ASP A 111 8.24 -18.20 10.66
CA ASP A 111 8.83 -18.02 9.33
C ASP A 111 7.95 -17.06 8.49
N TYR A 112 8.24 -15.76 8.51
CA TYR A 112 7.54 -14.79 7.67
C TYR A 112 8.13 -14.80 6.26
N ILE A 113 7.49 -15.51 5.34
CA ILE A 113 7.86 -15.50 3.92
C ILE A 113 7.06 -14.41 3.20
N MET A 114 7.75 -13.39 2.70
CA MET A 114 7.23 -12.30 1.89
C MET A 114 7.78 -12.35 0.46
N ILE A 115 7.00 -11.91 -0.52
CA ILE A 115 7.44 -11.84 -1.93
C ILE A 115 7.60 -10.39 -2.35
N ILE A 116 8.80 -10.03 -2.80
CA ILE A 116 9.14 -8.68 -3.27
C ILE A 116 9.37 -8.73 -4.77
N ALA A 117 8.68 -7.89 -5.53
CA ALA A 117 8.95 -7.67 -6.94
C ALA A 117 9.72 -6.37 -7.13
N VAL A 118 10.66 -6.38 -8.07
CA VAL A 118 11.42 -5.20 -8.48
C VAL A 118 11.36 -5.07 -10.00
N THR A 119 11.16 -3.85 -10.52
CA THR A 119 11.32 -3.60 -11.95
C THR A 119 12.78 -3.81 -12.34
N TYR A 120 13.06 -4.69 -13.30
CA TYR A 120 14.42 -5.11 -13.63
C TYR A 120 14.75 -4.82 -15.10
N GLU A 121 15.84 -4.09 -15.33
CA GLU A 121 16.45 -3.90 -16.64
C GLU A 121 17.97 -3.93 -16.50
N ASN A 122 18.64 -4.92 -17.09
CA ASN A 122 20.10 -5.02 -17.15
C ASN A 122 20.84 -4.88 -15.79
N GLY A 123 20.26 -5.37 -14.69
CA GLY A 123 20.83 -5.25 -13.34
C GLY A 123 20.21 -4.13 -12.49
N GLN A 124 19.56 -3.16 -13.14
CA GLN A 124 19.09 -1.92 -12.53
C GLN A 124 17.58 -1.82 -12.43
N ILE A 125 17.11 -0.95 -11.52
CA ILE A 125 15.70 -0.62 -11.36
C ILE A 125 15.23 0.23 -12.54
N PHE A 126 14.27 -0.32 -13.28
CA PHE A 126 13.68 0.40 -14.39
C PHE A 126 12.74 1.50 -13.89
N GLN A 127 12.91 2.71 -14.45
CA GLN A 127 12.22 3.92 -14.01
C GLN A 127 10.80 4.05 -14.57
N HIS A 128 10.36 3.21 -15.51
CA HIS A 128 9.02 3.28 -16.08
C HIS A 128 8.27 1.96 -15.92
N PHE A 129 7.51 1.81 -14.82
CA PHE A 129 6.76 0.59 -14.52
C PHE A 129 5.95 0.08 -15.73
N GLY A 130 5.23 0.97 -16.42
CA GLY A 130 4.37 0.63 -17.56
C GLY A 130 5.06 0.07 -18.81
N HIS A 131 6.37 0.27 -18.94
CA HIS A 131 7.19 -0.23 -20.05
C HIS A 131 8.19 -1.31 -19.62
N THR A 132 8.10 -1.75 -18.36
CA THR A 132 9.00 -2.78 -17.83
C THR A 132 8.77 -4.09 -18.56
N LYS A 133 9.85 -4.70 -19.07
CA LYS A 133 9.81 -6.00 -19.75
C LYS A 133 10.04 -7.17 -18.82
N GLN A 134 10.68 -6.93 -17.67
CA GLN A 134 11.08 -7.97 -16.72
C GLN A 134 10.91 -7.48 -15.27
N PHE A 135 10.39 -8.35 -14.42
CA PHE A 135 10.40 -8.18 -12.98
C PHE A 135 11.37 -9.18 -12.37
N LYS A 136 12.17 -8.73 -11.41
CA LYS A 136 12.93 -9.64 -10.54
C LYS A 136 12.13 -9.86 -9.28
N ILE A 137 11.68 -11.09 -9.07
CA ILE A 137 10.91 -11.53 -7.92
C ILE A 137 11.89 -12.12 -6.91
N TYR A 138 11.75 -11.72 -5.65
CA TYR A 138 12.54 -12.18 -4.52
C TYR A 138 11.61 -12.80 -3.50
N GLU A 139 11.91 -14.03 -3.12
CA GLU A 139 11.30 -14.64 -1.95
C GLU A 139 12.19 -14.34 -0.74
N VAL A 140 11.63 -13.66 0.24
CA VAL A 140 12.35 -13.27 1.45
C VAL A 140 11.70 -13.97 2.64
N LYS A 141 12.52 -14.54 3.50
CA LYS A 141 12.12 -15.18 4.76
C LYS A 141 12.86 -14.52 5.93
N ASP A 142 12.12 -13.92 6.85
CA ASP A 142 12.65 -13.28 8.07
C ASP A 142 13.81 -12.31 7.80
N GLY A 143 13.69 -11.52 6.72
CA GLY A 143 14.73 -10.55 6.33
C GLY A 143 15.87 -11.14 5.48
N THR A 144 15.83 -12.43 5.14
CA THR A 144 16.84 -13.10 4.31
C THR A 144 16.26 -13.51 2.96
N ILE A 145 16.94 -13.21 1.86
CA ILE A 145 16.52 -13.62 0.51
C ILE A 145 16.75 -15.13 0.35
N LEU A 146 15.70 -15.90 0.13
CA LEU A 146 15.74 -17.35 -0.15
C LEU A 146 16.02 -17.64 -1.62
N SER A 147 15.34 -16.92 -2.51
CA SER A 147 15.42 -17.12 -3.94
C SER A 147 15.19 -15.79 -4.67
N SER A 148 15.78 -15.66 -5.86
CA SER A 148 15.49 -14.57 -6.78
C SER A 148 15.34 -15.10 -8.19
N GLU A 149 14.25 -14.76 -8.86
CA GLU A 149 13.96 -15.16 -10.24
C GLU A 149 13.61 -13.94 -11.08
N VAL A 150 14.03 -13.94 -12.35
CA VAL A 150 13.66 -12.88 -13.30
C VAL A 150 12.54 -13.41 -14.19
N LYS A 151 11.37 -12.77 -14.12
CA LYS A 151 10.17 -13.10 -14.88
C LYS A 151 9.86 -12.01 -15.89
N GLY A 152 9.65 -12.39 -17.14
CA GLY A 152 9.22 -11.47 -18.19
C GLY A 152 7.76 -11.07 -18.02
N THR A 153 7.38 -9.93 -18.59
CA THR A 153 5.98 -9.46 -18.62
C THR A 153 5.16 -10.07 -19.76
N GLU A 154 5.75 -10.98 -20.54
CA GLU A 154 5.13 -11.68 -21.69
C GLU A 154 4.41 -10.75 -22.69
N GLY A 155 4.83 -9.48 -22.78
CA GLY A 155 4.21 -8.49 -23.66
C GLY A 155 2.90 -7.90 -23.14
N GLN A 156 2.55 -8.13 -21.87
CA GLN A 156 1.35 -7.58 -21.25
C GLN A 156 1.48 -6.06 -21.01
N GLY A 157 0.47 -5.29 -21.44
CA GLY A 157 0.46 -3.83 -21.32
C GLY A 157 0.16 -3.30 -19.91
N HIS A 158 0.16 -1.96 -19.78
CA HIS A 158 0.07 -1.18 -18.54
C HIS A 158 -0.95 -1.66 -17.49
N GLY A 159 -2.13 -2.15 -17.91
CA GLY A 159 -3.19 -2.58 -16.99
C GLY A 159 -3.05 -4.02 -16.48
N ALA A 160 -2.30 -4.87 -17.19
CA ALA A 160 -2.24 -6.31 -16.90
C ALA A 160 -1.06 -6.68 -15.98
N LEU A 161 -0.08 -5.79 -15.81
CA LEU A 161 1.06 -5.98 -14.91
C LEU A 161 0.63 -6.15 -13.45
N ALA A 162 -0.37 -5.41 -12.98
CA ALA A 162 -0.88 -5.55 -11.61
C ALA A 162 -1.51 -6.93 -11.37
N SER A 163 -2.28 -7.44 -12.34
CA SER A 163 -2.85 -8.79 -12.30
C SER A 163 -1.78 -9.88 -12.35
N LEU A 164 -0.71 -9.67 -13.12
CA LEU A 164 0.41 -10.59 -13.20
C LEU A 164 1.16 -10.68 -11.86
N LEU A 165 1.46 -9.54 -11.23
CA LEU A 165 2.08 -9.48 -9.91
C LEU A 165 1.20 -10.13 -8.84
N LEU A 166 -0.12 -9.93 -8.92
CA LEU A 166 -1.08 -10.61 -8.05
C LEU A 166 -1.05 -12.13 -8.25
N SER A 167 -0.94 -12.60 -9.51
CA SER A 167 -0.80 -14.03 -9.81
C SER A 167 0.51 -14.63 -9.27
N PHE A 168 1.56 -13.82 -9.14
CA PHE A 168 2.81 -14.25 -8.51
C PHE A 168 2.77 -14.17 -6.97
N GLY A 169 1.69 -13.64 -6.38
CA GLY A 169 1.56 -13.52 -4.93
C GLY A 169 2.52 -12.48 -4.33
N VAL A 170 2.85 -11.44 -5.10
CA VAL A 170 3.75 -10.37 -4.66
C VAL A 170 3.08 -9.55 -3.56
N ASP A 171 3.78 -9.38 -2.44
CA ASP A 171 3.34 -8.54 -1.33
C ASP A 171 3.82 -7.10 -1.49
N VAL A 172 5.06 -6.92 -1.99
CA VAL A 172 5.75 -5.63 -2.10
C VAL A 172 6.29 -5.42 -3.50
N LEU A 173 6.08 -4.24 -4.08
CA LEU A 173 6.67 -3.82 -5.36
C LEU A 173 7.58 -2.61 -5.15
N ILE A 174 8.84 -2.73 -5.56
CA ILE A 174 9.82 -1.65 -5.63
C ILE A 174 9.99 -1.24 -7.09
N CYS A 175 9.80 0.05 -7.39
CA CYS A 175 9.97 0.58 -8.73
C CYS A 175 10.53 2.01 -8.70
N GLY A 176 11.02 2.49 -9.84
CA GLY A 176 11.36 3.91 -10.01
C GLY A 176 10.08 4.75 -10.16
N GLY A 177 9.67 5.03 -11.39
CA GLY A 177 8.45 5.77 -11.70
C GLY A 177 7.24 4.88 -11.98
N ILE A 178 6.09 5.31 -11.46
CA ILE A 178 4.80 4.67 -11.67
C ILE A 178 3.74 5.69 -12.11
N GLY A 179 2.88 5.30 -13.04
CA GLY A 179 1.72 6.09 -13.47
C GLY A 179 0.52 5.91 -12.53
N GLY A 180 -0.34 6.92 -12.44
CA GLY A 180 -1.52 6.91 -11.55
C GLY A 180 -2.46 5.72 -11.76
N GLY A 181 -2.66 5.28 -13.01
CA GLY A 181 -3.50 4.11 -13.31
C GLY A 181 -2.96 2.80 -12.74
N ALA A 182 -1.63 2.59 -12.78
CA ALA A 182 -1.00 1.41 -12.20
C ALA A 182 -1.00 1.45 -10.67
N ARG A 183 -0.81 2.63 -10.07
CA ARG A 183 -0.89 2.84 -8.61
C ARG A 183 -2.26 2.40 -8.07
N ASN A 184 -3.34 2.81 -8.74
CA ASN A 184 -4.69 2.42 -8.34
C ASN A 184 -4.90 0.90 -8.43
N ALA A 185 -4.49 0.28 -9.54
CA ALA A 185 -4.62 -1.16 -9.74
C ALA A 185 -3.85 -2.00 -8.71
N LEU A 186 -2.63 -1.56 -8.35
CA LEU A 186 -1.81 -2.22 -7.32
C LEU A 186 -2.39 -2.03 -5.91
N SER A 187 -2.92 -0.84 -5.62
CA SER A 187 -3.59 -0.56 -4.36
C SER A 187 -4.88 -1.39 -4.20
N GLU A 188 -5.64 -1.60 -5.28
CA GLU A 188 -6.81 -2.50 -5.28
C GLU A 188 -6.40 -3.97 -5.11
N ALA A 189 -5.26 -4.36 -5.67
CA ALA A 189 -4.68 -5.70 -5.50
C ALA A 189 -4.09 -5.94 -4.10
N GLY A 190 -3.92 -4.89 -3.29
CA GLY A 190 -3.33 -4.96 -1.96
C GLY A 190 -1.81 -5.14 -1.95
N ILE A 191 -1.13 -4.70 -3.01
CA ILE A 191 0.33 -4.76 -3.16
C ILE A 191 0.93 -3.47 -2.61
N ASP A 192 1.89 -3.60 -1.71
CA ASP A 192 2.60 -2.47 -1.10
C ASP A 192 3.62 -1.88 -2.07
N LEU A 193 3.45 -0.61 -2.42
CA LEU A 193 4.24 0.07 -3.45
C LEU A 193 5.30 0.99 -2.85
N TYR A 194 6.54 0.88 -3.34
CA TYR A 194 7.67 1.74 -2.99
C TYR A 194 8.26 2.37 -4.26
N PRO A 195 7.71 3.51 -4.72
CA PRO A 195 8.21 4.23 -5.87
C PRO A 195 9.42 5.11 -5.51
N GLY A 196 10.20 5.50 -6.52
CA GLY A 196 11.38 6.37 -6.38
C GLY A 196 12.70 5.64 -6.16
N ALA A 197 12.73 4.31 -6.25
CA ALA A 197 13.97 3.55 -6.11
C ALA A 197 14.85 3.68 -7.37
N VAL A 198 16.15 3.94 -7.18
CA VAL A 198 17.13 4.13 -8.25
C VAL A 198 18.39 3.31 -7.95
N GLY A 199 18.96 2.68 -8.98
CA GLY A 199 20.20 1.91 -8.87
C GLY A 199 19.98 0.40 -9.04
N GLU A 200 20.88 -0.40 -8.48
CA GLU A 200 20.88 -1.86 -8.62
C GLU A 200 19.71 -2.52 -7.88
N ALA A 201 19.03 -3.46 -8.52
CA ALA A 201 17.84 -4.10 -7.97
C ALA A 201 18.13 -4.82 -6.64
N ASP A 202 19.25 -5.54 -6.54
CA ASP A 202 19.64 -6.29 -5.35
C ASP A 202 19.95 -5.36 -4.15
N ALA A 203 20.61 -4.22 -4.42
CA ALA A 203 20.96 -3.26 -3.38
C ALA A 203 19.71 -2.60 -2.78
N GLN A 204 18.69 -2.35 -3.60
CA GLN A 204 17.43 -1.75 -3.17
C GLN A 204 16.58 -2.72 -2.36
N VAL A 205 16.57 -4.02 -2.73
CA VAL A 205 15.94 -5.05 -1.88
C VAL A 205 16.67 -5.16 -0.54
N ALA A 206 18.01 -5.17 -0.53
CA ALA A 206 18.77 -5.18 0.71
C ALA A 206 18.45 -3.96 1.59
N SER A 207 18.38 -2.76 1.00
CA SER A 207 18.03 -1.52 1.71
C SER A 207 16.59 -1.55 2.24
N PHE A 208 15.68 -2.20 1.52
CA PHE A 208 14.32 -2.42 1.98
C PHE A 208 14.26 -3.35 3.20
N LEU A 209 15.05 -4.42 3.20
CA LEU A 209 15.14 -5.35 4.33
C LEU A 209 15.79 -4.71 5.56
N ASP A 210 16.74 -3.80 5.34
CA ASP A 210 17.40 -3.01 6.39
C ASP A 210 16.55 -1.82 6.89
N GLY A 211 15.42 -1.53 6.21
CA GLY A 211 14.54 -0.41 6.55
C GLY A 211 15.11 0.98 6.22
N THR A 212 16.20 1.04 5.47
CA THR A 212 16.91 2.26 5.05
C THR A 212 16.55 2.71 3.62
N LEU A 213 15.58 2.03 2.98
CA LEU A 213 15.13 2.36 1.63
C LEU A 213 14.60 3.81 1.56
N SER A 214 15.30 4.66 0.82
CA SER A 214 14.84 5.99 0.45
C SER A 214 13.79 5.85 -0.63
N TYR A 215 12.52 5.82 -0.25
CA TYR A 215 11.39 5.86 -1.18
C TYR A 215 10.64 7.18 -1.02
N ASP A 216 10.13 7.71 -2.12
CA ASP A 216 9.29 8.91 -2.12
C ASP A 216 7.88 8.51 -2.59
N PRO A 217 6.89 8.46 -1.67
CA PRO A 217 5.52 8.04 -1.99
C PRO A 217 4.82 8.98 -2.99
N ASP A 218 5.32 10.20 -3.18
CA ASP A 218 4.82 11.19 -4.12
C ASP A 218 5.55 11.16 -5.46
N THR A 219 6.51 10.23 -5.67
CA THR A 219 7.10 9.99 -6.99
C THR A 219 6.02 9.51 -7.96
N MET A 220 5.47 10.47 -8.70
CA MET A 220 4.73 10.25 -9.92
C MET A 220 5.70 10.48 -11.07
N CYS A 221 5.54 9.71 -12.16
CA CYS A 221 6.15 10.10 -13.42
C CYS A 221 5.69 11.53 -13.75
N SER A 222 6.58 12.50 -13.57
CA SER A 222 6.40 13.84 -14.09
C SER A 222 6.56 13.69 -15.59
N HIS A 223 5.46 13.43 -16.28
CA HIS A 223 5.41 13.65 -17.71
C HIS A 223 5.64 15.16 -17.91
N HIS A 224 6.91 15.53 -18.10
CA HIS A 224 7.25 16.76 -18.76
C HIS A 224 6.60 16.69 -20.14
N HIS A 225 5.47 17.38 -20.31
CA HIS A 225 5.09 17.89 -21.62
C HIS A 225 6.11 18.98 -21.97
N GLY A 226 7.30 18.56 -22.41
CA GLY A 226 8.29 19.39 -23.08
C GLY A 226 7.99 19.39 -24.57
N GLU A 227 7.26 20.41 -24.99
CA GLU A 227 7.20 21.03 -26.33
C GLU A 227 7.50 20.17 -27.56
N GLU A 228 6.47 19.83 -28.33
CA GLU A 228 6.50 20.05 -29.78
C GLU A 228 5.14 20.60 -30.23
N GLY A 229 5.18 21.70 -30.98
CA GLY A 229 4.00 22.44 -31.40
C GLY A 229 3.08 21.62 -32.29
N HIS A 230 1.88 21.33 -31.79
CA HIS A 230 0.76 20.98 -32.65
C HIS A 230 -0.26 22.11 -32.64
N THR A 231 -0.29 22.78 -33.78
CA THR A 231 -1.27 23.77 -34.20
C THR A 231 -2.67 23.29 -33.85
N CYS A 232 -3.41 24.07 -33.06
CA CYS A 232 -4.84 23.86 -32.87
C CYS A 232 -5.55 24.07 -34.22
N GLY A 233 -5.80 22.97 -34.92
CA GLY A 233 -6.69 22.93 -36.08
C GLY A 233 -8.09 23.31 -35.63
N SER A 234 -8.47 24.55 -35.94
CA SER A 234 -9.82 25.09 -35.81
C SER A 234 -10.86 24.12 -36.36
N HIS A 235 -11.69 23.55 -35.47
CA HIS A 235 -12.95 22.94 -35.89
C HIS A 235 -13.90 24.05 -36.33
N GLY A 236 -13.90 24.34 -37.63
CA GLY A 236 -14.93 25.13 -38.28
C GLY A 236 -16.25 24.40 -38.21
N CYS A 237 -17.23 24.98 -37.53
CA CYS A 237 -18.64 24.64 -37.64
C CYS A 237 -19.08 24.78 -39.10
N GLY A 238 -19.21 23.65 -39.80
CA GLY A 238 -19.86 23.57 -41.11
C GLY A 238 -21.35 23.84 -40.97
N GLY A 239 -21.79 24.95 -41.56
CA GLY A 239 -23.19 25.36 -41.61
C GLY A 239 -24.07 24.39 -42.40
N HIS A 240 -25.30 24.24 -41.92
CA HIS A 240 -26.39 23.63 -42.65
C HIS A 240 -26.77 24.50 -43.86
N GLY A 241 -26.82 23.88 -45.04
CA GLY A 241 -27.34 24.50 -46.25
C GLY A 241 -27.48 23.49 -47.41
N HIS A 242 -28.61 22.79 -47.44
CA HIS A 242 -29.16 22.08 -48.60
C HIS A 242 -30.68 22.02 -48.36
N HIS A 243 -31.58 22.21 -49.32
CA HIS A 243 -31.60 22.72 -50.69
C HIS A 243 -33.10 22.83 -51.02
#